data_AF-A0A3P3EZZ0-F1
#
_entry.id   AF-A0A3P3EZZ0-F1
#
_cell.length_a   1.000
_cell.length_b   1.000
_cell.length_c   1.000
_cell.angle_alpha   90.00
_cell.angle_beta   90.00
_cell.angle_gamma   90.00
#
_symmetry.space_group_name_H-M   'P 1'
#
loop_
_entity.id
_entity.type
_entity.pdbx_description
1 polymer ?
#
loop_
_entity_poly.entity_id
_entity_poly.type
_entity_poly.pdbx_seq_one_letter_code
_entity_poly.pdbx_strand_id
1 'polypeptide(L)'
;MPSRRTLLALGLASTAMLTACATAPSPSYTERPPIVFMHGNGDSAALWLATIWRFESNGWPRDRLFALDQPYPLARDDDAVAQPGRSSTSDSALFLKAEVDKVLKATGAGKVVLIGNSRGGNTIRNYVQNGGGAAVVSHVVLGGNPAHGIWAVKGFRENNEFSGLSGFMQQLNAPKGPNGDEVTPGVKWLTLRSDNNDKYAQPDGVWIGVPGQPTNIGFDGPALKGATNVVLPRVDHRETSFSPAAFAATWQFLTGEAPRSTAVAPEAKVVLDGRAVGAENLSLDGGQVTVYAVDPATGARRGDAVHSKSIGADGRWGPFNARGDTAYEFVLSAPGYGITHIYRSPFPRSSRVVNLRPERLTPADGSAQAVVVFTRPRGYFDAQRDSMRFDGQSPPPGVPPRGSGVSSSRLRLAAAQPQRAVTGEFNAERITGLAWPAAQQHVTVLELTY
;
A
#
# COMPACT_ATOMS: atom_id res chain seq x y z
N MET A 1 11.53 -98.30 -8.22
CA MET A 1 12.30 -97.94 -9.42
C MET A 1 11.34 -97.89 -10.61
N PRO A 2 11.61 -97.09 -11.66
CA PRO A 2 12.38 -95.85 -11.72
C PRO A 2 11.47 -94.72 -11.15
N SER A 3 11.34 -93.46 -11.62
CA SER A 3 12.07 -92.57 -12.56
C SER A 3 11.96 -91.10 -12.09
N ARG A 4 12.62 -90.17 -12.78
CA ARG A 4 12.41 -88.71 -12.68
C ARG A 4 11.59 -88.21 -13.88
N ARG A 5 10.64 -87.29 -13.68
CA ARG A 5 10.39 -86.17 -14.62
C ARG A 5 9.58 -85.02 -13.99
N THR A 6 10.23 -83.86 -14.03
CA THR A 6 9.80 -82.45 -13.99
C THR A 6 8.29 -82.13 -14.03
N LEU A 7 7.86 -81.17 -13.20
CA LEU A 7 6.96 -80.07 -13.60
C LEU A 7 7.06 -78.90 -12.59
N LEU A 8 7.07 -77.66 -13.09
CA LEU A 8 7.08 -76.42 -12.29
C LEU A 8 5.64 -75.97 -11.97
N ALA A 9 5.43 -75.36 -10.81
CA ALA A 9 4.30 -74.44 -10.58
C ALA A 9 4.62 -73.39 -9.51
N LEU A 10 4.93 -72.19 -10.01
CA LEU A 10 4.86 -70.85 -9.42
C LEU A 10 4.26 -70.71 -8.00
N GLY A 11 5.07 -70.17 -7.08
CA GLY A 11 4.58 -69.51 -5.85
C GLY A 11 4.30 -68.02 -6.11
N LEU A 12 3.06 -67.58 -5.86
CA LEU A 12 2.68 -66.17 -5.86
C LEU A 12 3.16 -65.48 -4.59
N ALA A 13 4.10 -64.53 -4.70
CA ALA A 13 4.55 -63.69 -3.59
C ALA A 13 3.85 -62.33 -3.62
N SER A 14 2.99 -62.08 -2.64
CA SER A 14 2.18 -60.85 -2.52
C SER A 14 3.01 -59.68 -1.98
N THR A 15 3.62 -58.87 -2.86
CA THR A 15 4.25 -57.60 -2.44
C THR A 15 3.21 -56.48 -2.35
N ALA A 16 2.80 -56.15 -1.12
CA ALA A 16 1.99 -54.97 -0.85
C ALA A 16 2.82 -53.69 -1.10
N MET A 17 2.44 -52.91 -2.13
CA MET A 17 3.06 -51.62 -2.38
C MET A 17 2.52 -50.59 -1.39
N LEU A 18 3.32 -50.24 -0.39
CA LEU A 18 3.11 -49.05 0.42
C LEU A 18 3.39 -47.81 -0.44
N THR A 19 2.34 -47.27 -1.07
CA THR A 19 2.39 -45.96 -1.73
C THR A 19 2.55 -44.87 -0.69
N ALA A 20 3.79 -44.57 -0.33
CA ALA A 20 4.12 -43.35 0.37
C ALA A 20 3.75 -42.17 -0.53
N CYS A 21 2.73 -41.40 -0.13
CA CYS A 21 2.43 -40.12 -0.75
C CYS A 21 3.62 -39.18 -0.51
N ALA A 22 4.54 -39.14 -1.48
CA ALA A 22 5.60 -38.16 -1.52
C ALA A 22 4.97 -36.77 -1.74
N THR A 23 4.54 -36.14 -0.67
CA THR A 23 4.32 -34.69 -0.65
C THR A 23 5.63 -34.06 -1.08
N ALA A 24 5.63 -33.43 -2.26
CA ALA A 24 6.77 -32.62 -2.68
C ALA A 24 7.11 -31.66 -1.54
N PRO A 25 8.40 -31.52 -1.16
CA PRO A 25 8.76 -30.62 -0.08
C PRO A 25 8.25 -29.22 -0.44
N SER A 26 7.32 -28.69 0.37
CA SER A 26 6.95 -27.29 0.24
C SER A 26 8.24 -26.47 0.32
N PRO A 27 8.53 -25.59 -0.65
CA PRO A 27 9.78 -24.85 -0.67
C PRO A 27 9.98 -24.20 0.69
N SER A 28 11.18 -24.36 1.25
CA SER A 28 11.46 -23.90 2.60
C SER A 28 11.09 -22.43 2.68
N TYR A 29 10.47 -22.01 3.79
CA TYR A 29 10.05 -20.61 3.93
C TYR A 29 11.22 -19.63 3.70
N THR A 30 12.46 -20.05 3.96
CA THR A 30 13.70 -19.31 3.69
C THR A 30 14.05 -19.10 2.20
N GLU A 31 13.43 -19.84 1.27
CA GLU A 31 13.72 -19.79 -0.18
C GLU A 31 12.91 -18.73 -0.92
N ARG A 32 11.90 -18.12 -0.27
CA ARG A 32 11.08 -17.10 -0.92
C ARG A 32 11.89 -15.83 -1.21
N PRO A 33 11.80 -15.25 -2.42
CA PRO A 33 12.52 -14.03 -2.75
C PRO A 33 12.05 -12.86 -1.87
N PRO A 34 12.93 -11.91 -1.52
CA PRO A 34 12.52 -10.67 -0.90
C PRO A 34 11.54 -9.92 -1.79
N ILE A 35 10.44 -9.42 -1.21
CA ILE A 35 9.53 -8.47 -1.85
C ILE A 35 9.89 -7.07 -1.40
N VAL A 36 10.12 -6.19 -2.36
CA VAL A 36 10.28 -4.74 -2.15
C VAL A 36 9.02 -4.03 -2.64
N PHE A 37 8.37 -3.27 -1.75
CA PHE A 37 7.13 -2.56 -2.03
C PHE A 37 7.38 -1.05 -2.21
N MET A 38 6.86 -0.50 -3.31
CA MET A 38 7.06 0.90 -3.73
C MET A 38 5.73 1.66 -3.77
N HIS A 39 5.57 2.68 -2.92
CA HIS A 39 4.31 3.44 -2.82
C HIS A 39 4.07 4.41 -3.98
N GLY A 40 2.85 4.97 -4.03
CA GLY A 40 2.42 5.97 -5.02
C GLY A 40 2.93 7.39 -4.76
N ASN A 41 2.44 8.33 -5.56
CA ASN A 41 2.79 9.75 -5.49
C ASN A 41 2.30 10.39 -4.19
N GLY A 42 3.20 10.92 -3.35
CA GLY A 42 2.84 11.52 -2.05
C GLY A 42 2.57 10.53 -0.90
N ASP A 43 2.55 9.23 -1.18
CA ASP A 43 2.25 8.17 -0.21
C ASP A 43 3.49 7.76 0.62
N SER A 44 3.38 6.67 1.38
CA SER A 44 4.42 6.14 2.28
C SER A 44 4.36 4.60 2.37
N ALA A 45 5.32 3.98 3.04
CA ALA A 45 5.37 2.55 3.29
C ALA A 45 4.11 2.03 4.00
N ALA A 46 3.43 2.86 4.79
CA ALA A 46 2.28 2.46 5.62
C ALA A 46 1.05 2.01 4.83
N LEU A 47 0.92 2.36 3.54
CA LEU A 47 -0.16 1.84 2.71
C LEU A 47 -0.03 0.32 2.53
N TRP A 48 1.21 -0.21 2.52
CA TRP A 48 1.47 -1.65 2.37
C TRP A 48 1.14 -2.50 3.61
N LEU A 49 0.78 -1.89 4.76
CA LEU A 49 0.51 -2.58 6.02
C LEU A 49 -0.41 -3.80 5.88
N ALA A 50 -1.62 -3.61 5.30
CA ALA A 50 -2.58 -4.69 5.12
C ALA A 50 -2.11 -5.74 4.09
N THR A 51 -1.37 -5.34 3.07
CA THR A 51 -0.80 -6.25 2.06
C THR A 51 0.31 -7.13 2.66
N ILE A 52 1.24 -6.54 3.43
CA ILE A 52 2.27 -7.26 4.18
C ILE A 52 1.62 -8.28 5.14
N TRP A 53 0.61 -7.85 5.89
CA TRP A 53 -0.15 -8.72 6.77
C TRP A 53 -0.81 -9.91 6.06
N ARG A 54 -1.34 -9.72 4.85
CA ARG A 54 -1.88 -10.83 4.02
C ARG A 54 -0.76 -11.78 3.56
N PHE A 55 0.39 -11.25 3.15
CA PHE A 55 1.58 -12.07 2.83
C PHE A 55 2.06 -12.91 4.02
N GLU A 56 2.23 -12.30 5.20
CA GLU A 56 2.62 -13.01 6.43
C GLU A 56 1.57 -14.05 6.86
N SER A 57 0.27 -13.72 6.77
CA SER A 57 -0.84 -14.64 7.09
C SER A 57 -0.82 -15.91 6.22
N ASN A 58 -0.33 -15.79 4.98
CA ASN A 58 -0.17 -16.93 4.07
C ASN A 58 1.20 -17.59 4.18
N GLY A 59 2.12 -17.08 5.01
CA GLY A 59 3.43 -17.68 5.29
C GLY A 59 4.59 -17.10 4.48
N TRP A 60 4.49 -15.88 3.94
CA TRP A 60 5.70 -15.19 3.47
C TRP A 60 6.52 -14.71 4.68
N PRO A 61 7.85 -14.95 4.75
CA PRO A 61 8.65 -14.54 5.89
C PRO A 61 8.68 -13.03 6.08
N ARG A 62 8.52 -12.56 7.32
CA ARG A 62 8.54 -11.13 7.69
C ARG A 62 9.87 -10.45 7.38
N ASP A 63 10.99 -11.17 7.45
CA ASP A 63 12.34 -10.71 7.07
C ASP A 63 12.57 -10.69 5.54
N ARG A 64 11.56 -11.08 4.75
CA ARG A 64 11.55 -11.02 3.28
C ARG A 64 10.55 -9.98 2.74
N LEU A 65 9.98 -9.12 3.59
CA LEU A 65 8.98 -8.10 3.21
C LEU A 65 9.48 -6.69 3.55
N PHE A 66 9.75 -5.87 2.54
CA PHE A 66 10.39 -4.55 2.67
C PHE A 66 9.55 -3.48 1.99
N ALA A 67 8.80 -2.67 2.74
CA ALA A 67 8.15 -1.49 2.18
C ALA A 67 9.02 -0.25 2.38
N LEU A 68 9.21 0.52 1.30
CA LEU A 68 10.10 1.67 1.26
C LEU A 68 9.34 2.96 1.57
N ASP A 69 9.97 3.88 2.30
CA ASP A 69 9.52 5.28 2.45
C ASP A 69 10.43 6.16 1.59
N GLN A 70 10.02 6.48 0.36
CA GLN A 70 10.80 7.37 -0.51
C GLN A 70 10.73 8.81 0.02
N PRO A 71 11.88 9.47 0.30
CA PRO A 71 11.91 10.90 0.60
C PRO A 71 11.39 11.74 -0.57
N TYR A 72 10.69 12.83 -0.27
CA TYR A 72 10.09 13.72 -1.26
C TYR A 72 9.20 12.95 -2.27
N PRO A 73 8.18 12.22 -1.81
CA PRO A 73 7.43 11.24 -2.60
C PRO A 73 6.57 11.83 -3.73
N LEU A 74 6.46 13.16 -3.80
CA LEU A 74 5.76 13.87 -4.87
C LEU A 74 6.66 14.05 -6.10
N ALA A 75 6.11 13.74 -7.28
CA ALA A 75 6.70 14.05 -8.58
C ALA A 75 6.80 15.55 -8.83
N ARG A 76 7.84 15.98 -9.55
CA ARG A 76 7.99 17.35 -10.05
C ARG A 76 6.86 17.70 -11.03
N ASP A 77 6.51 18.98 -11.13
CA ASP A 77 5.51 19.46 -12.10
C ASP A 77 6.02 19.37 -13.55
N ASP A 78 7.34 19.54 -13.74
CA ASP A 78 8.12 19.22 -14.94
C ASP A 78 9.35 18.42 -14.46
N ASP A 79 9.61 17.24 -15.00
CA ASP A 79 10.65 16.33 -14.47
C ASP A 79 12.07 16.93 -14.58
N ALA A 80 12.32 17.69 -15.65
CA ALA A 80 13.61 18.31 -15.93
C ALA A 80 13.89 19.55 -15.06
N VAL A 81 12.85 20.20 -14.53
CA VAL A 81 12.97 21.41 -13.71
C VAL A 81 13.05 21.04 -12.22
N ALA A 82 14.17 21.34 -11.57
CA ALA A 82 14.34 21.09 -10.14
C ALA A 82 13.26 21.83 -9.32
N GLN A 83 12.53 21.08 -8.48
CA GLN A 83 11.46 21.60 -7.65
C GLN A 83 11.67 21.20 -6.18
N PRO A 84 11.82 22.16 -5.24
CA PRO A 84 12.00 21.86 -3.82
C PRO A 84 10.89 20.98 -3.25
N GLY A 85 11.27 20.03 -2.38
CA GLY A 85 10.34 19.09 -1.74
C GLY A 85 9.79 18.00 -2.64
N ARG A 86 10.27 17.88 -3.89
CA ARG A 86 9.81 16.91 -4.90
C ARG A 86 10.96 16.16 -5.58
N SER A 87 10.69 14.96 -6.07
CA SER A 87 11.67 14.06 -6.70
C SER A 87 11.38 13.85 -8.18
N SER A 88 12.44 13.75 -9.00
CA SER A 88 12.34 13.35 -10.41
C SER A 88 12.15 11.84 -10.57
N THR A 89 11.89 11.42 -11.80
CA THR A 89 11.96 10.02 -12.25
C THR A 89 13.33 9.38 -11.96
N SER A 90 14.41 10.17 -12.08
CA SER A 90 15.79 9.74 -11.88
C SER A 90 16.15 9.63 -10.39
N ASP A 91 15.76 10.61 -9.57
CA ASP A 91 15.92 10.55 -8.11
C ASP A 91 15.23 9.29 -7.54
N SER A 92 14.01 9.01 -8.02
CA SER A 92 13.19 7.87 -7.58
C SER A 92 13.79 6.52 -7.99
N ALA A 93 14.33 6.41 -9.21
CA ALA A 93 14.98 5.18 -9.68
C ALA A 93 16.32 4.92 -8.98
N LEU A 94 17.11 5.96 -8.67
CA LEU A 94 18.33 5.85 -7.87
C LEU A 94 18.04 5.43 -6.43
N PHE A 95 16.99 5.99 -5.82
CA PHE A 95 16.49 5.55 -4.51
C PHE A 95 16.12 4.06 -4.52
N LEU A 96 15.26 3.63 -5.45
CA LEU A 96 14.85 2.23 -5.54
C LEU A 96 16.05 1.30 -5.78
N LYS A 97 17.01 1.68 -6.63
CA LYS A 97 18.25 0.91 -6.81
C LYS A 97 18.99 0.71 -5.48
N ALA A 98 19.22 1.78 -4.73
CA ALA A 98 19.95 1.73 -3.47
C ALA A 98 19.25 0.84 -2.43
N GLU A 99 17.92 0.88 -2.36
CA GLU A 99 17.15 0.01 -1.46
C GLU A 99 17.14 -1.47 -1.92
N VAL A 100 17.07 -1.74 -3.22
CA VAL A 100 17.21 -3.12 -3.74
C VAL A 100 18.60 -3.69 -3.45
N ASP A 101 19.67 -2.90 -3.66
CA ASP A 101 21.04 -3.32 -3.34
C ASP A 101 21.20 -3.63 -1.83
N LYS A 102 20.58 -2.83 -0.94
CA LYS A 102 20.52 -3.11 0.51
C LYS A 102 19.76 -4.40 0.83
N VAL A 103 18.61 -4.63 0.21
CA VAL A 103 17.77 -5.83 0.44
C VAL A 103 18.49 -7.10 -0.03
N LEU A 104 19.11 -7.09 -1.21
CA LEU A 104 19.93 -8.20 -1.70
C LEU A 104 21.07 -8.52 -0.72
N LYS A 105 21.82 -7.49 -0.29
CA LYS A 105 22.92 -7.63 0.68
C LYS A 105 22.45 -8.17 2.04
N ALA A 106 21.32 -7.67 2.57
CA ALA A 106 20.82 -8.04 3.88
C ALA A 106 20.22 -9.46 3.94
N THR A 107 19.73 -9.97 2.80
CA THR A 107 18.99 -11.25 2.73
C THR A 107 19.74 -12.39 2.04
N GLY A 108 20.88 -12.09 1.40
CA GLY A 108 21.67 -13.03 0.61
C GLY A 108 20.99 -13.52 -0.67
N ALA A 109 19.85 -12.95 -1.05
CA ALA A 109 19.10 -13.36 -2.23
C ALA A 109 19.78 -12.89 -3.52
N GLY A 110 19.77 -13.72 -4.56
CA GLY A 110 20.26 -13.32 -5.90
C GLY A 110 19.27 -12.47 -6.71
N LYS A 111 17.97 -12.50 -6.35
CA LYS A 111 16.93 -11.67 -6.98
C LYS A 111 15.86 -11.23 -5.98
N VAL A 112 15.18 -10.12 -6.29
CA VAL A 112 13.99 -9.63 -5.58
C VAL A 112 12.71 -9.75 -6.44
N VAL A 113 11.57 -9.54 -5.79
CA VAL A 113 10.28 -9.20 -6.41
C VAL A 113 10.00 -7.72 -6.13
N LEU A 114 9.53 -6.98 -7.13
CA LEU A 114 9.14 -5.58 -6.97
C LEU A 114 7.62 -5.43 -7.10
N ILE A 115 6.97 -4.77 -6.14
CA ILE A 115 5.53 -4.49 -6.17
C ILE A 115 5.31 -2.99 -6.03
N GLY A 116 4.63 -2.38 -6.99
CA GLY A 116 4.41 -0.93 -7.05
C GLY A 116 2.94 -0.56 -7.16
N ASN A 117 2.53 0.48 -6.44
CA ASN A 117 1.25 1.15 -6.68
C ASN A 117 1.48 2.50 -7.36
N SER A 118 0.61 2.88 -8.31
CA SER A 118 0.59 4.22 -8.90
C SER A 118 1.99 4.61 -9.43
N ARG A 119 2.48 5.82 -9.16
CA ARG A 119 3.86 6.30 -9.44
C ARG A 119 4.96 5.27 -9.15
N GLY A 120 4.85 4.50 -8.07
CA GLY A 120 5.84 3.51 -7.68
C GLY A 120 6.07 2.45 -8.77
N GLY A 121 5.07 2.18 -9.60
CA GLY A 121 5.22 1.28 -10.74
C GLY A 121 6.12 1.85 -11.85
N ASN A 122 6.00 3.14 -12.19
CA ASN A 122 6.90 3.77 -13.17
C ASN A 122 8.32 3.94 -12.61
N THR A 123 8.47 4.11 -11.29
CA THR A 123 9.78 4.03 -10.63
C THR A 123 10.41 2.64 -10.80
N ILE A 124 9.63 1.57 -10.61
CA ILE A 124 10.08 0.19 -10.87
C ILE A 124 10.43 -0.01 -12.35
N ARG A 125 9.58 0.44 -13.28
CA ARG A 125 9.85 0.34 -14.73
C ARG A 125 11.16 1.02 -15.11
N ASN A 126 11.39 2.25 -14.63
CA ASN A 126 12.63 2.99 -14.85
C ASN A 126 13.85 2.24 -14.28
N TYR A 127 13.77 1.76 -13.04
CA TYR A 127 14.86 0.98 -12.43
C TYR A 127 15.16 -0.32 -13.18
N VAL A 128 14.13 -1.08 -13.58
CA VAL A 128 14.33 -2.36 -14.29
C VAL A 128 14.89 -2.15 -15.69
N GLN A 129 14.39 -1.16 -16.44
CA GLN A 129 14.82 -0.87 -17.81
C GLN A 129 16.17 -0.15 -17.87
N ASN A 130 16.34 0.93 -17.10
CA ASN A 130 17.45 1.86 -17.23
C ASN A 130 18.45 1.76 -16.04
N GLY A 131 17.97 1.39 -14.85
CA GLY A 131 18.76 1.32 -13.61
C GLY A 131 19.47 -0.02 -13.35
N GLY A 132 19.48 -0.93 -14.33
CA GLY A 132 20.11 -2.27 -14.23
C GLY A 132 19.28 -3.32 -13.48
N GLY A 133 18.05 -3.01 -13.07
CA GLY A 133 17.20 -3.94 -12.31
C GLY A 133 16.87 -5.25 -13.04
N ALA A 134 16.93 -5.29 -14.38
CA ALA A 134 16.72 -6.51 -15.17
C ALA A 134 17.59 -7.71 -14.73
N ALA A 135 18.81 -7.46 -14.23
CA ALA A 135 19.70 -8.51 -13.74
C ALA A 135 19.21 -9.14 -12.42
N VAL A 136 18.65 -8.33 -11.52
CA VAL A 136 18.37 -8.69 -10.12
C VAL A 136 16.89 -8.75 -9.75
N VAL A 137 15.99 -8.51 -10.69
CA VAL A 137 14.54 -8.64 -10.50
C VAL A 137 14.05 -9.94 -11.13
N SER A 138 13.14 -10.63 -10.45
CA SER A 138 12.52 -11.87 -10.91
C SER A 138 11.09 -11.64 -11.42
N HIS A 139 10.32 -10.87 -10.66
CA HIS A 139 8.92 -10.55 -10.93
C HIS A 139 8.67 -9.08 -10.61
N VAL A 140 7.78 -8.46 -11.39
CA VAL A 140 7.23 -7.13 -11.14
C VAL A 140 5.70 -7.22 -11.10
N VAL A 141 5.09 -6.58 -10.11
CA VAL A 141 3.62 -6.44 -10.00
C VAL A 141 3.26 -4.97 -9.88
N LEU A 142 2.43 -4.48 -10.80
CA LEU A 142 2.07 -3.06 -10.92
C LEU A 142 0.56 -2.87 -10.73
N GLY A 143 0.13 -2.29 -9.62
CA GLY A 143 -1.28 -1.95 -9.40
C GLY A 143 -1.59 -0.49 -9.67
N GLY A 144 -2.52 -0.21 -10.58
CA GLY A 144 -2.96 1.16 -10.91
C GLY A 144 -1.82 2.02 -11.45
N ASN A 145 -0.79 1.42 -12.02
CA ASN A 145 0.36 2.15 -12.53
C ASN A 145 -0.07 3.07 -13.69
N PRO A 146 0.31 4.36 -13.73
CA PRO A 146 0.07 5.22 -14.87
C PRO A 146 1.02 4.87 -16.03
N ALA A 147 0.84 3.67 -16.59
CA ALA A 147 1.78 3.02 -17.51
C ALA A 147 1.83 3.68 -18.89
N HIS A 148 0.77 4.40 -19.25
CA HIS A 148 0.66 5.24 -20.44
C HIS A 148 0.48 6.73 -20.07
N GLY A 149 0.74 7.09 -18.81
CA GLY A 149 0.38 8.38 -18.22
C GLY A 149 -1.05 8.40 -17.64
N ILE A 150 -1.46 9.58 -17.17
CA ILE A 150 -2.83 9.89 -16.71
C ILE A 150 -3.47 11.03 -17.54
N TRP A 151 -2.71 11.58 -18.49
CA TRP A 151 -3.17 12.35 -19.65
C TRP A 151 -2.16 12.20 -20.79
N ALA A 152 -2.59 12.38 -22.03
CA ALA A 152 -1.74 12.48 -23.22
C ALA A 152 -2.30 13.60 -24.12
N VAL A 153 -2.09 14.86 -23.67
CA VAL A 153 -2.75 16.05 -24.21
C VAL A 153 -1.70 17.09 -24.59
N LYS A 154 -1.70 17.51 -25.87
CA LYS A 154 -0.74 18.49 -26.38
C LYS A 154 -0.93 19.86 -25.71
N GLY A 155 0.16 20.50 -25.32
CA GLY A 155 0.19 21.76 -24.59
C GLY A 155 -0.11 21.64 -23.09
N PHE A 156 -0.44 20.45 -22.56
CA PHE A 156 -0.81 20.26 -21.17
C PHE A 156 0.29 19.51 -20.40
N ARG A 157 1.20 20.26 -19.78
CA ARG A 157 2.26 19.74 -18.87
C ARG A 157 3.03 18.55 -19.45
N GLU A 158 3.45 18.66 -20.73
CA GLU A 158 3.97 17.52 -21.49
C GLU A 158 5.21 16.85 -20.87
N ASN A 159 6.07 17.63 -20.18
CA ASN A 159 7.29 17.16 -19.52
C ASN A 159 7.07 16.53 -18.13
N ASN A 160 5.82 16.43 -17.66
CA ASN A 160 5.52 15.75 -16.40
C ASN A 160 5.65 14.23 -16.56
N GLU A 161 6.14 13.52 -15.55
CA GLU A 161 6.26 12.05 -15.61
C GLU A 161 4.92 11.30 -15.75
N PHE A 162 3.79 11.93 -15.47
CA PHE A 162 2.44 11.39 -15.70
C PHE A 162 1.84 11.76 -17.07
N SER A 163 2.55 12.55 -17.89
CA SER A 163 2.17 12.80 -19.28
C SER A 163 2.57 11.61 -20.16
N GLY A 164 1.61 11.03 -20.87
CA GLY A 164 1.85 10.04 -21.92
C GLY A 164 2.64 10.58 -23.11
N LEU A 165 2.73 11.91 -23.24
CA LEU A 165 3.55 12.60 -24.24
C LEU A 165 4.97 12.90 -23.74
N SER A 166 5.29 12.66 -22.46
CA SER A 166 6.63 12.91 -21.93
C SER A 166 7.67 11.99 -22.58
N GLY A 167 8.89 12.50 -22.77
CA GLY A 167 10.01 11.69 -23.25
C GLY A 167 10.31 10.50 -22.32
N PHE A 168 10.05 10.65 -21.01
CA PHE A 168 10.11 9.57 -20.03
C PHE A 168 9.12 8.44 -20.35
N MET A 169 7.82 8.76 -20.53
CA MET A 169 6.81 7.73 -20.82
C MET A 169 7.06 7.06 -22.18
N GLN A 170 7.41 7.84 -23.20
CA GLN A 170 7.75 7.32 -24.52
C GLN A 170 8.95 6.35 -24.46
N GLN A 171 9.98 6.66 -23.67
CA GLN A 171 11.13 5.78 -23.47
C GLN A 171 10.75 4.48 -22.73
N LEU A 172 9.87 4.56 -21.72
CA LEU A 172 9.40 3.36 -21.02
C LEU A 172 8.52 2.47 -21.92
N ASN A 173 7.68 3.05 -22.77
CA ASN A 173 6.74 2.30 -23.61
C ASN A 173 7.32 1.91 -24.99
N ALA A 174 8.53 2.37 -25.33
CA ALA A 174 9.22 1.94 -26.55
C ALA A 174 9.41 0.41 -26.60
N PRO A 175 9.20 -0.26 -27.75
CA PRO A 175 9.40 -1.72 -27.89
C PRO A 175 10.73 -2.26 -27.36
N LYS A 176 10.68 -3.32 -26.53
CA LYS A 176 11.87 -4.03 -26.00
C LYS A 176 12.26 -5.28 -26.81
N GLY A 177 11.65 -5.47 -27.98
CA GLY A 177 11.87 -6.61 -28.87
C GLY A 177 10.94 -6.61 -30.08
N PRO A 178 11.10 -7.56 -31.02
CA PRO A 178 10.35 -7.60 -32.29
C PRO A 178 8.83 -7.79 -32.10
N ASN A 179 8.40 -8.39 -30.98
CA ASN A 179 6.98 -8.54 -30.65
C ASN A 179 6.30 -7.20 -30.34
N GLY A 180 7.06 -6.13 -30.09
CA GLY A 180 6.53 -4.85 -29.62
C GLY A 180 6.10 -4.88 -28.15
N ASP A 181 6.75 -5.71 -27.33
CA ASP A 181 6.50 -5.76 -25.88
C ASP A 181 7.07 -4.51 -25.19
N GLU A 182 6.35 -3.97 -24.20
CA GLU A 182 6.76 -2.79 -23.44
C GLU A 182 7.57 -3.15 -22.19
N VAL A 183 7.49 -4.41 -21.78
CA VAL A 183 8.14 -4.93 -20.57
C VAL A 183 9.55 -5.42 -20.83
N THR A 184 10.44 -5.27 -19.85
CA THR A 184 11.84 -5.70 -19.98
C THR A 184 11.94 -7.24 -20.03
N PRO A 185 12.59 -7.83 -21.06
CA PRO A 185 12.75 -9.28 -21.18
C PRO A 185 13.46 -9.93 -19.98
N GLY A 186 13.15 -11.20 -19.71
CA GLY A 186 13.76 -11.99 -18.63
C GLY A 186 13.19 -11.72 -17.22
N VAL A 187 12.36 -10.68 -17.08
CA VAL A 187 11.55 -10.41 -15.87
C VAL A 187 10.10 -10.79 -16.17
N LYS A 188 9.39 -11.37 -15.18
CA LYS A 188 7.95 -11.66 -15.31
C LYS A 188 7.13 -10.46 -14.83
N TRP A 189 6.11 -10.07 -15.59
CA TRP A 189 5.31 -8.88 -15.29
C TRP A 189 3.82 -9.20 -15.11
N LEU A 190 3.22 -8.62 -14.06
CA LEU A 190 1.80 -8.56 -13.82
C LEU A 190 1.37 -7.08 -13.72
N THR A 191 0.30 -6.70 -14.42
CA THR A 191 -0.45 -5.48 -14.13
C THR A 191 -1.78 -5.82 -13.47
N LEU A 192 -2.17 -5.01 -12.50
CA LEU A 192 -3.47 -5.04 -11.83
C LEU A 192 -4.15 -3.71 -12.09
N ARG A 193 -5.23 -3.72 -12.88
CA ARG A 193 -5.99 -2.52 -13.19
C ARG A 193 -7.43 -2.62 -12.69
N SER A 194 -8.02 -1.47 -12.39
CA SER A 194 -9.48 -1.39 -12.22
C SER A 194 -10.18 -1.75 -13.53
N ASP A 195 -11.44 -2.17 -13.43
CA ASP A 195 -12.35 -2.24 -14.57
C ASP A 195 -12.64 -0.85 -15.15
N ASN A 196 -13.08 0.10 -14.30
CA ASN A 196 -13.38 1.49 -14.67
C ASN A 196 -13.35 2.51 -13.52
N ASN A 197 -13.04 2.11 -12.27
CA ASN A 197 -13.12 2.96 -11.08
C ASN A 197 -11.74 3.44 -10.57
N ASP A 198 -10.68 3.32 -11.38
CA ASP A 198 -9.38 3.94 -11.08
C ASP A 198 -9.50 5.46 -11.26
N LYS A 199 -9.13 6.25 -10.25
CA LYS A 199 -9.20 7.71 -10.26
C LYS A 199 -8.45 8.37 -11.43
N TYR A 200 -7.39 7.77 -11.94
CA TYR A 200 -6.48 8.42 -12.90
C TYR A 200 -6.45 7.76 -14.28
N ALA A 201 -6.74 6.47 -14.39
CA ALA A 201 -6.99 5.81 -15.67
C ALA A 201 -8.43 6.08 -16.13
N GLN A 202 -8.71 7.32 -16.53
CA GLN A 202 -10.05 7.84 -16.86
C GLN A 202 -10.03 8.59 -18.20
N PRO A 203 -11.04 8.42 -19.07
CA PRO A 203 -11.13 9.15 -20.34
C PRO A 203 -11.43 10.64 -20.16
N ASP A 204 -12.00 11.05 -19.03
CA ASP A 204 -12.37 12.43 -18.70
C ASP A 204 -11.42 13.08 -17.68
N GLY A 205 -11.09 14.35 -17.92
CA GLY A 205 -10.12 15.13 -17.15
C GLY A 205 -10.56 15.63 -15.77
N VAL A 206 -11.72 15.23 -15.23
CA VAL A 206 -12.19 15.61 -13.86
C VAL A 206 -11.08 15.50 -12.82
N TRP A 207 -10.36 14.38 -12.75
CA TRP A 207 -9.39 14.13 -11.68
C TRP A 207 -7.99 14.73 -11.90
N ILE A 208 -7.76 15.32 -13.07
CA ILE A 208 -6.56 16.12 -13.39
C ILE A 208 -6.85 17.63 -13.41
N GLY A 209 -8.07 18.04 -13.07
CA GLY A 209 -8.48 19.44 -12.93
C GLY A 209 -9.04 20.10 -14.20
N VAL A 210 -9.31 19.34 -15.25
CA VAL A 210 -9.91 19.82 -16.51
C VAL A 210 -11.13 18.97 -16.89
N PRO A 211 -12.25 19.06 -16.13
CA PRO A 211 -13.45 18.25 -16.38
C PRO A 211 -14.03 18.50 -17.77
N GLY A 212 -14.49 17.44 -18.44
CA GLY A 212 -14.99 17.51 -19.82
C GLY A 212 -13.91 17.52 -20.90
N GLN A 213 -12.63 17.65 -20.54
CA GLN A 213 -11.52 17.52 -21.49
C GLN A 213 -11.09 16.04 -21.59
N PRO A 214 -11.01 15.45 -22.81
CA PRO A 214 -10.47 14.11 -22.98
C PRO A 214 -9.02 14.02 -22.50
N THR A 215 -8.73 13.03 -21.67
CA THR A 215 -7.35 12.74 -21.22
C THR A 215 -6.54 12.01 -22.28
N ASN A 216 -7.20 11.37 -23.26
CA ASN A 216 -6.64 10.36 -24.17
C ASN A 216 -6.06 9.12 -23.46
N ILE A 217 -6.49 8.83 -22.23
CA ILE A 217 -6.13 7.62 -21.45
C ILE A 217 -7.42 6.82 -21.15
N GLY A 218 -7.43 5.53 -21.49
CA GLY A 218 -8.54 4.63 -21.17
C GLY A 218 -8.40 3.94 -19.81
N PHE A 219 -9.45 3.23 -19.39
CA PHE A 219 -9.43 2.37 -18.19
C PHE A 219 -8.37 1.25 -18.26
N ASP A 220 -7.95 0.91 -19.47
CA ASP A 220 -6.90 -0.04 -19.81
C ASP A 220 -5.49 0.57 -19.82
N GLY A 221 -5.34 1.88 -19.66
CA GLY A 221 -4.04 2.59 -19.63
C GLY A 221 -2.97 2.03 -18.66
N PRO A 222 -3.30 1.38 -17.53
CA PRO A 222 -2.32 0.70 -16.68
C PRO A 222 -1.79 -0.64 -17.23
N ALA A 223 -2.43 -1.21 -18.25
CA ALA A 223 -1.98 -2.44 -18.89
C ALA A 223 -0.65 -2.23 -19.64
N LEU A 224 0.13 -3.30 -19.79
CA LEU A 224 1.39 -3.32 -20.50
C LEU A 224 1.46 -4.52 -21.44
N LYS A 225 1.86 -4.30 -22.68
CA LYS A 225 2.08 -5.37 -23.64
C LYS A 225 3.30 -6.21 -23.26
N GLY A 226 3.13 -7.53 -23.29
CA GLY A 226 4.08 -8.53 -22.78
C GLY A 226 3.93 -8.84 -21.29
N ALA A 227 3.07 -8.11 -20.54
CA ALA A 227 2.69 -8.49 -19.18
C ALA A 227 1.49 -9.45 -19.15
N THR A 228 1.33 -10.17 -18.04
CA THR A 228 0.01 -10.68 -17.63
C THR A 228 -0.81 -9.47 -17.18
N ASN A 229 -1.97 -9.23 -17.78
CA ASN A 229 -2.81 -8.08 -17.44
C ASN A 229 -4.13 -8.57 -16.82
N VAL A 230 -4.37 -8.22 -15.56
CA VAL A 230 -5.56 -8.65 -14.80
C VAL A 230 -6.44 -7.45 -14.48
N VAL A 231 -7.74 -7.60 -14.78
CA VAL A 231 -8.78 -6.62 -14.45
C VAL A 231 -9.42 -7.01 -13.13
N LEU A 232 -9.45 -6.08 -12.18
CA LEU A 232 -10.07 -6.22 -10.88
C LEU A 232 -11.40 -5.45 -10.86
N PRO A 233 -12.56 -6.13 -10.70
CA PRO A 233 -13.85 -5.45 -10.72
C PRO A 233 -14.02 -4.47 -9.56
N ARG A 234 -14.58 -3.29 -9.84
CA ARG A 234 -15.01 -2.24 -8.89
C ARG A 234 -13.92 -1.60 -8.01
N VAL A 235 -12.66 -2.06 -8.08
CA VAL A 235 -11.59 -1.53 -7.23
C VAL A 235 -11.21 -0.11 -7.64
N ASP A 236 -10.87 0.73 -6.67
CA ASP A 236 -10.31 2.05 -6.93
C ASP A 236 -8.80 2.00 -7.21
N HIS A 237 -8.22 3.15 -7.59
CA HIS A 237 -6.81 3.28 -7.98
C HIS A 237 -5.81 2.73 -6.95
N ARG A 238 -6.10 2.88 -5.66
CA ARG A 238 -5.23 2.39 -4.57
C ARG A 238 -5.54 0.91 -4.28
N GLU A 239 -6.80 0.53 -4.30
CA GLU A 239 -7.23 -0.86 -4.12
C GLU A 239 -6.67 -1.83 -5.17
N THR A 240 -6.26 -1.36 -6.35
CA THR A 240 -5.47 -2.14 -7.33
C THR A 240 -4.21 -2.80 -6.73
N SER A 241 -3.71 -2.31 -5.59
CA SER A 241 -2.53 -2.83 -4.88
C SER A 241 -2.81 -3.26 -3.43
N PHE A 242 -3.80 -2.64 -2.78
CA PHE A 242 -4.05 -2.83 -1.34
C PHE A 242 -5.30 -3.66 -1.02
N SER A 243 -6.12 -4.02 -2.01
CA SER A 243 -7.32 -4.83 -1.80
C SER A 243 -7.02 -6.33 -1.59
N PRO A 244 -7.95 -7.09 -0.97
CA PRO A 244 -7.92 -8.54 -0.93
C PRO A 244 -7.79 -9.20 -2.32
N ALA A 245 -8.44 -8.63 -3.35
CA ALA A 245 -8.42 -9.14 -4.71
C ALA A 245 -7.05 -8.91 -5.40
N ALA A 246 -6.47 -7.72 -5.23
CA ALA A 246 -5.11 -7.43 -5.68
C ALA A 246 -4.08 -8.36 -5.04
N PHE A 247 -4.19 -8.59 -3.73
CA PHE A 247 -3.34 -9.57 -3.03
C PHE A 247 -3.50 -10.99 -3.61
N ALA A 248 -4.71 -11.45 -3.87
CA ALA A 248 -4.95 -12.80 -4.40
C ALA A 248 -4.32 -13.01 -5.79
N ALA A 249 -4.53 -12.06 -6.71
CA ALA A 249 -3.93 -12.09 -8.04
C ALA A 249 -2.40 -12.00 -7.98
N THR A 250 -1.86 -11.15 -7.11
CA THR A 250 -0.41 -11.04 -6.84
C THR A 250 0.16 -12.36 -6.34
N TRP A 251 -0.45 -12.97 -5.33
CA TRP A 251 0.01 -14.22 -4.75
C TRP A 251 0.02 -15.35 -5.77
N GLN A 252 -1.04 -15.49 -6.56
CA GLN A 252 -1.13 -16.55 -7.56
C GLN A 252 -0.14 -16.35 -8.72
N PHE A 253 0.12 -15.11 -9.13
CA PHE A 253 1.18 -14.81 -10.09
C PHE A 253 2.59 -15.15 -9.58
N LEU A 254 2.87 -14.91 -8.29
CA LEU A 254 4.18 -15.17 -7.69
C LEU A 254 4.41 -16.65 -7.32
N THR A 255 3.36 -17.43 -7.08
CA THR A 255 3.46 -18.80 -6.55
C THR A 255 2.89 -19.89 -7.46
N GLY A 256 2.03 -19.55 -8.42
CA GLY A 256 1.27 -20.49 -9.25
C GLY A 256 -0.05 -20.97 -8.64
N GLU A 257 -0.29 -20.73 -7.35
CA GLU A 257 -1.43 -21.24 -6.58
C GLU A 257 -2.25 -20.12 -5.94
N ALA A 258 -3.53 -20.35 -5.63
CA ALA A 258 -4.33 -19.39 -4.87
C ALA A 258 -3.79 -19.21 -3.43
N PRO A 259 -3.94 -18.03 -2.78
CA PRO A 259 -3.61 -17.89 -1.37
C PRO A 259 -4.55 -18.73 -0.50
N ARG A 260 -4.04 -19.20 0.66
CA ARG A 260 -4.84 -19.91 1.67
C ARG A 260 -5.95 -19.05 2.24
N SER A 261 -5.73 -17.73 2.34
CA SER A 261 -6.75 -16.76 2.73
C SER A 261 -6.38 -15.34 2.26
N THR A 262 -7.36 -14.48 2.03
CA THR A 262 -7.14 -13.03 1.81
C THR A 262 -7.39 -12.20 3.07
N ALA A 263 -7.78 -12.84 4.17
CA ALA A 263 -7.93 -12.23 5.49
C ALA A 263 -6.59 -12.10 6.22
N VAL A 264 -6.54 -11.23 7.22
CA VAL A 264 -5.38 -11.06 8.11
C VAL A 264 -5.55 -11.98 9.31
N ALA A 265 -4.68 -12.98 9.45
CA ALA A 265 -4.64 -13.85 10.63
C ALA A 265 -3.96 -13.12 11.81
N PRO A 266 -4.46 -13.26 13.05
CA PRO A 266 -3.87 -12.62 14.22
C PRO A 266 -2.58 -13.32 14.72
N GLU A 267 -1.77 -12.58 15.48
CA GLU A 267 -0.61 -13.08 16.23
C GLU A 267 -0.86 -12.94 17.75
N ALA A 268 -0.45 -13.94 18.53
CA ALA A 268 -0.62 -13.92 19.99
C ALA A 268 0.24 -12.84 20.71
N LYS A 269 1.31 -12.38 20.06
CA LYS A 269 2.15 -11.26 20.53
C LYS A 269 2.25 -10.24 19.40
N VAL A 270 1.82 -9.01 19.66
CA VAL A 270 1.81 -7.92 18.68
C VAL A 270 2.88 -6.90 19.05
N VAL A 271 3.84 -6.68 18.16
CA VAL A 271 4.80 -5.59 18.27
C VAL A 271 4.55 -4.60 17.14
N LEU A 272 4.27 -3.35 17.50
CA LEU A 272 4.07 -2.27 16.54
C LEU A 272 5.30 -1.36 16.48
N ASP A 273 5.67 -1.00 15.27
CA ASP A 273 6.74 -0.07 14.94
C ASP A 273 6.42 0.61 13.60
N GLY A 274 7.09 1.73 13.34
CA GLY A 274 6.88 2.59 12.20
C GLY A 274 7.56 3.93 12.41
N ARG A 275 7.40 4.83 11.44
CA ARG A 275 8.06 6.14 11.44
C ARG A 275 7.07 7.28 11.64
N ALA A 276 7.40 8.23 12.51
CA ALA A 276 6.75 9.54 12.60
C ALA A 276 7.40 10.47 11.57
N VAL A 277 6.65 10.83 10.53
CA VAL A 277 7.19 11.52 9.34
C VAL A 277 6.31 12.67 8.86
N GLY A 278 6.92 13.64 8.17
CA GLY A 278 6.20 14.65 7.41
C GLY A 278 5.53 14.11 6.13
N ALA A 279 4.90 14.99 5.36
CA ALA A 279 4.34 14.65 4.04
C ALA A 279 5.44 14.24 3.04
N GLU A 280 6.66 14.73 3.28
CA GLU A 280 7.90 14.51 2.58
C GLU A 280 8.61 13.19 2.94
N ASN A 281 8.04 12.34 3.81
CA ASN A 281 8.63 11.09 4.35
C ASN A 281 9.96 11.25 5.15
N LEU A 282 10.34 12.49 5.47
CA LEU A 282 11.44 12.80 6.38
C LEU A 282 11.01 12.63 7.84
N SER A 283 11.98 12.36 8.73
CA SER A 283 11.74 12.22 10.17
C SER A 283 11.23 13.53 10.80
N LEU A 284 10.28 13.41 11.71
CA LEU A 284 9.90 14.48 12.65
C LEU A 284 10.83 14.46 13.87
N ASP A 285 12.12 14.72 13.64
CA ASP A 285 13.15 14.75 14.67
C ASP A 285 12.83 15.78 15.76
N GLY A 286 13.08 15.43 17.02
CA GLY A 286 12.63 16.20 18.18
C GLY A 286 11.12 16.11 18.46
N GLY A 287 10.37 15.31 17.70
CA GLY A 287 8.96 15.00 17.96
C GLY A 287 8.76 14.00 19.11
N GLN A 288 7.50 13.71 19.40
CA GLN A 288 7.08 12.80 20.46
C GLN A 288 5.82 12.04 20.04
N VAL A 289 5.81 10.73 20.27
CA VAL A 289 4.64 9.86 20.11
C VAL A 289 4.26 9.28 21.48
N THR A 290 3.00 9.43 21.86
CA THR A 290 2.44 8.86 23.09
C THR A 290 1.19 8.07 22.75
N VAL A 291 1.08 6.83 23.23
CA VAL A 291 -0.02 5.91 22.88
C VAL A 291 -0.88 5.63 24.09
N TYR A 292 -2.20 5.69 23.91
CA TYR A 292 -3.19 5.33 24.93
C TYR A 292 -4.08 4.20 24.43
N ALA A 293 -4.35 3.22 25.29
CA ALA A 293 -5.42 2.26 25.04
C ALA A 293 -6.76 2.98 25.21
N VAL A 294 -7.66 2.84 24.24
CA VAL A 294 -8.98 3.50 24.27
C VAL A 294 -10.13 2.51 24.26
N ASP A 295 -11.27 2.99 24.72
CA ASP A 295 -12.54 2.31 24.58
C ASP A 295 -13.05 2.44 23.13
N PRO A 296 -13.34 1.33 22.42
CA PRO A 296 -13.69 1.38 21.00
C PRO A 296 -15.09 1.94 20.72
N ALA A 297 -15.98 1.99 21.73
CA ALA A 297 -17.31 2.55 21.57
C ALA A 297 -17.30 4.08 21.70
N THR A 298 -16.47 4.62 22.59
CA THR A 298 -16.47 6.05 23.00
C THR A 298 -15.22 6.84 22.60
N GLY A 299 -14.10 6.18 22.30
CA GLY A 299 -12.79 6.81 22.08
C GLY A 299 -12.09 7.28 23.37
N ALA A 300 -12.69 7.04 24.54
CA ALA A 300 -12.13 7.48 25.82
C ALA A 300 -10.90 6.64 26.24
N ARG A 301 -9.89 7.28 26.81
CA ARG A 301 -8.68 6.62 27.33
C ARG A 301 -9.04 5.71 28.51
N ARG A 302 -8.47 4.49 28.53
CA ARG A 302 -8.71 3.48 29.58
C ARG A 302 -7.66 3.50 30.70
N GLY A 303 -6.93 4.60 30.85
CA GLY A 303 -5.87 4.79 31.85
C GLY A 303 -4.73 5.67 31.31
N ASP A 304 -3.57 5.53 31.93
CA ASP A 304 -2.34 6.23 31.55
C ASP A 304 -1.80 5.81 30.16
N ALA A 305 -0.75 6.50 29.71
CA ALA A 305 -0.07 6.16 28.47
C ALA A 305 0.56 4.76 28.55
N VAL A 306 0.30 3.92 27.55
CA VAL A 306 0.84 2.56 27.45
C VAL A 306 2.15 2.50 26.65
N HIS A 307 2.50 3.59 25.97
CA HIS A 307 3.78 3.78 25.29
C HIS A 307 4.10 5.28 25.18
N SER A 308 5.39 5.62 25.24
CA SER A 308 5.87 6.98 25.03
C SER A 308 7.28 6.91 24.43
N LYS A 309 7.49 7.60 23.30
CA LYS A 309 8.76 7.61 22.57
C LYS A 309 9.02 8.95 21.90
N SER A 310 10.13 9.59 22.28
CA SER A 310 10.69 10.74 21.57
C SER A 310 11.30 10.28 20.25
N ILE A 311 11.12 11.09 19.21
CA ILE A 311 11.46 10.79 17.82
C ILE A 311 12.83 11.37 17.50
N GLY A 312 13.74 10.51 17.03
CA GLY A 312 15.07 10.91 16.58
C GLY A 312 15.19 11.01 15.06
N ALA A 313 16.41 11.19 14.57
CA ALA A 313 16.72 11.31 13.13
C ALA A 313 16.25 10.11 12.27
N ASP A 314 16.09 8.90 12.82
CA ASP A 314 15.55 7.74 12.09
C ASP A 314 14.01 7.79 11.90
N GLY A 315 13.33 8.57 12.75
CA GLY A 315 11.88 8.72 12.79
C GLY A 315 11.14 7.63 13.56
N ARG A 316 11.82 6.64 14.15
CA ARG A 316 11.12 5.47 14.71
C ARG A 316 10.46 5.76 16.04
N TRP A 317 9.18 5.40 16.14
CA TRP A 317 8.41 5.52 17.38
C TRP A 317 8.25 4.19 18.13
N GLY A 318 8.50 3.05 17.48
CA GLY A 318 8.51 1.74 18.13
C GLY A 318 9.85 1.37 18.76
N PRO A 319 10.01 0.10 19.20
CA PRO A 319 8.98 -0.93 19.25
C PRO A 319 8.00 -0.72 20.42
N PHE A 320 6.72 -1.01 20.19
CA PHE A 320 5.65 -0.99 21.19
C PHE A 320 5.01 -2.39 21.30
N ASN A 321 4.98 -2.96 22.50
CA ASN A 321 4.30 -4.22 22.79
C ASN A 321 2.79 -3.98 22.95
N ALA A 322 2.03 -4.18 21.89
CA ALA A 322 0.59 -3.93 21.85
C ALA A 322 -0.24 -5.20 22.15
N ARG A 323 -1.53 -5.00 22.42
CA ARG A 323 -2.54 -6.08 22.43
C ARG A 323 -3.31 -6.05 21.12
N GLY A 324 -3.45 -7.20 20.46
CA GLY A 324 -4.01 -7.26 19.10
C GLY A 324 -5.52 -7.01 18.98
N ASP A 325 -6.22 -6.98 20.11
CA ASP A 325 -7.66 -6.76 20.27
C ASP A 325 -8.02 -5.33 20.70
N THR A 326 -7.01 -4.49 20.98
CA THR A 326 -7.18 -3.19 21.65
C THR A 326 -7.11 -2.07 20.63
N ALA A 327 -8.09 -1.16 20.66
CA ALA A 327 -8.06 0.09 19.91
C ALA A 327 -7.13 1.11 20.61
N TYR A 328 -6.45 1.94 19.82
CA TYR A 328 -5.42 2.86 20.31
C TYR A 328 -5.60 4.28 19.77
N GLU A 329 -5.30 5.26 20.62
CA GLU A 329 -5.03 6.65 20.26
C GLU A 329 -3.51 6.86 20.23
N PHE A 330 -2.98 7.29 19.10
CA PHE A 330 -1.60 7.74 18.93
C PHE A 330 -1.58 9.27 18.92
N VAL A 331 -1.01 9.87 19.95
CA VAL A 331 -0.81 11.32 20.05
C VAL A 331 0.56 11.65 19.48
N LEU A 332 0.59 12.38 18.37
CA LEU A 332 1.81 12.86 17.72
C LEU A 332 1.93 14.38 17.91
N SER A 333 3.07 14.82 18.44
CA SER A 333 3.47 16.23 18.50
C SER A 333 4.88 16.38 17.92
N ALA A 334 5.14 17.46 17.18
CA ALA A 334 6.46 17.75 16.61
C ALA A 334 6.71 19.27 16.51
N PRO A 335 7.96 19.73 16.54
CA PRO A 335 8.29 21.15 16.35
C PRO A 335 7.69 21.71 15.05
N GLY A 336 6.97 22.83 15.14
CA GLY A 336 6.31 23.46 13.98
C GLY A 336 4.99 22.81 13.54
N TYR A 337 4.46 21.84 14.28
CA TYR A 337 3.18 21.18 14.02
C TYR A 337 2.21 21.32 15.20
N GLY A 338 0.91 21.25 14.91
CA GLY A 338 -0.13 21.01 15.92
C GLY A 338 -0.10 19.56 16.44
N ILE A 339 -0.91 19.28 17.45
CA ILE A 339 -1.02 17.93 18.04
C ILE A 339 -2.04 17.11 17.24
N THR A 340 -1.61 15.96 16.72
CA THR A 340 -2.50 15.04 15.99
C THR A 340 -2.86 13.84 16.86
N HIS A 341 -4.16 13.60 17.03
CA HIS A 341 -4.72 12.46 17.75
C HIS A 341 -5.24 11.42 16.75
N ILE A 342 -4.45 10.39 16.48
CA ILE A 342 -4.74 9.36 15.47
C ILE A 342 -5.38 8.15 16.17
N TYR A 343 -6.67 7.95 15.98
CA TYR A 343 -7.41 6.80 16.46
C TYR A 343 -7.39 5.68 15.42
N ARG A 344 -7.08 4.46 15.87
CA ARG A 344 -6.95 3.27 15.02
C ARG A 344 -7.75 2.10 15.56
N SER A 345 -8.30 1.30 14.64
CA SER A 345 -8.79 -0.05 14.91
C SER A 345 -7.70 -0.93 15.57
N PRO A 346 -8.07 -2.04 16.23
CA PRO A 346 -7.11 -3.03 16.69
C PRO A 346 -6.16 -3.55 15.60
N PHE A 347 -4.93 -3.86 16.00
CA PHE A 347 -3.86 -4.39 15.14
C PHE A 347 -3.68 -5.90 15.42
N PRO A 348 -4.31 -6.82 14.66
CA PRO A 348 -4.36 -8.24 15.00
C PRO A 348 -2.99 -8.92 14.98
N ARG A 349 -1.99 -8.33 14.31
CA ARG A 349 -0.63 -8.87 14.20
C ARG A 349 0.42 -7.76 14.17
N SER A 350 1.68 -8.13 14.40
CA SER A 350 2.80 -7.18 14.46
C SER A 350 3.02 -6.43 13.14
N SER A 351 3.63 -5.25 13.18
CA SER A 351 4.00 -4.49 11.98
C SER A 351 5.17 -3.56 12.25
N ARG A 352 5.94 -3.23 11.19
CA ARG A 352 7.05 -2.27 11.20
C ARG A 352 6.79 -1.02 10.37
N VAL A 353 5.58 -0.88 9.82
CA VAL A 353 5.19 0.19 8.89
C VAL A 353 3.91 0.89 9.33
N VAL A 354 3.70 1.01 10.64
CA VAL A 354 2.63 1.84 11.21
C VAL A 354 3.14 3.29 11.25
N ASN A 355 3.30 3.91 10.08
CA ASN A 355 3.81 5.29 10.02
C ASN A 355 2.73 6.28 10.48
N LEU A 356 3.16 7.31 11.20
CA LEU A 356 2.30 8.35 11.75
C LEU A 356 2.65 9.67 11.05
N ARG A 357 1.65 10.35 10.49
CA ARG A 357 1.80 11.67 9.85
C ARG A 357 0.97 12.70 10.62
N PRO A 358 1.46 13.93 10.79
CA PRO A 358 0.72 15.00 11.43
C PRO A 358 -0.36 15.52 10.48
N GLU A 359 -1.56 15.73 11.01
CA GLU A 359 -2.65 16.40 10.30
C GLU A 359 -2.65 17.88 10.68
N ARG A 360 -3.01 18.75 9.73
CA ARG A 360 -2.98 20.21 9.92
C ARG A 360 -4.39 20.79 9.92
N LEU A 361 -4.60 21.81 10.76
CA LEU A 361 -5.70 22.74 10.56
C LEU A 361 -5.45 23.55 9.28
N THR A 362 -6.52 23.78 8.52
CA THR A 362 -6.50 24.59 7.30
C THR A 362 -7.18 25.93 7.55
N PRO A 363 -6.96 26.97 6.72
CA PRO A 363 -7.70 28.24 6.84
C PRO A 363 -9.23 28.07 6.82
N ALA A 364 -9.73 27.05 6.11
CA ALA A 364 -11.15 26.70 6.06
C ALA A 364 -11.70 26.14 7.39
N ASP A 365 -10.85 25.86 8.37
CA ASP A 365 -11.24 25.35 9.69
C ASP A 365 -11.28 26.43 10.78
N GLY A 366 -10.95 27.69 10.45
CA GLY A 366 -10.68 28.76 11.44
C GLY A 366 -11.84 29.14 12.38
N SER A 367 -13.08 28.72 12.09
CA SER A 367 -14.25 28.91 12.96
C SER A 367 -14.67 27.66 13.74
N ALA A 368 -13.99 26.52 13.53
CA ALA A 368 -14.32 25.26 14.19
C ALA A 368 -13.74 25.21 15.61
N GLN A 369 -14.55 24.76 16.57
CA GLN A 369 -14.09 24.48 17.94
C GLN A 369 -13.29 23.18 18.01
N ALA A 370 -13.62 22.20 17.17
CA ALA A 370 -12.83 20.98 16.95
C ALA A 370 -12.91 20.53 15.49
N VAL A 371 -11.86 19.82 15.05
CA VAL A 371 -11.78 19.23 13.71
C VAL A 371 -11.48 17.74 13.82
N VAL A 372 -12.30 16.95 13.13
CA VAL A 372 -12.13 15.49 13.00
C VAL A 372 -12.02 15.13 11.52
N VAL A 373 -11.00 14.35 11.16
CA VAL A 373 -10.76 13.85 9.82
C VAL A 373 -10.96 12.35 9.79
N PHE A 374 -11.87 11.86 8.97
CA PHE A 374 -12.01 10.43 8.67
C PHE A 374 -11.24 10.12 7.40
N THR A 375 -10.27 9.19 7.45
CA THR A 375 -9.34 8.94 6.35
C THR A 375 -9.21 7.46 5.99
N ARG A 376 -9.07 7.20 4.68
CA ARG A 376 -8.94 5.89 4.05
C ARG A 376 -7.60 5.83 3.28
N PRO A 377 -6.44 5.56 3.92
CA PRO A 377 -5.15 5.65 3.25
C PRO A 377 -4.97 4.67 2.07
N ARG A 378 -5.65 3.52 2.11
CA ARG A 378 -5.46 2.38 1.18
C ARG A 378 -6.52 2.29 0.08
N GLY A 379 -7.31 3.35 -0.09
CA GLY A 379 -8.39 3.42 -1.08
C GLY A 379 -8.91 4.84 -1.25
N TYR A 380 -10.07 4.96 -1.88
CA TYR A 380 -10.89 6.17 -1.94
C TYR A 380 -12.33 5.84 -1.54
N PHE A 381 -13.10 6.85 -1.14
CA PHE A 381 -14.52 6.70 -0.84
C PHE A 381 -15.34 6.75 -2.14
N ASP A 382 -16.18 5.74 -2.37
CA ASP A 382 -17.12 5.69 -3.49
C ASP A 382 -18.55 5.40 -3.00
N ALA A 383 -19.43 6.39 -3.07
CA ALA A 383 -20.81 6.31 -2.59
C ALA A 383 -21.71 5.35 -3.39
N GLN A 384 -21.25 4.85 -4.55
CA GLN A 384 -21.96 3.84 -5.34
C GLN A 384 -21.51 2.41 -5.02
N ARG A 385 -20.39 2.26 -4.31
CA ARG A 385 -19.76 0.97 -4.01
C ARG A 385 -19.79 0.63 -2.52
N ASP A 386 -19.49 1.60 -1.68
CA ASP A 386 -19.16 1.41 -0.27
C ASP A 386 -20.31 1.81 0.65
N SER A 387 -20.44 1.11 1.79
CA SER A 387 -21.25 1.58 2.91
C SER A 387 -20.39 2.43 3.82
N MET A 388 -20.79 3.67 4.12
CA MET A 388 -19.97 4.56 4.93
C MET A 388 -20.78 5.63 5.65
N ARG A 389 -20.32 5.98 6.85
CA ARG A 389 -20.95 6.99 7.69
C ARG A 389 -19.86 7.76 8.46
N PHE A 390 -20.05 9.06 8.65
CA PHE A 390 -19.18 9.86 9.52
C PHE A 390 -20.04 10.77 10.38
N ASP A 391 -19.99 10.56 11.70
CA ASP A 391 -20.78 11.29 12.69
C ASP A 391 -22.29 11.32 12.37
N GLY A 392 -22.84 10.16 12.05
CA GLY A 392 -24.24 10.01 11.64
C GLY A 392 -24.50 10.23 10.14
N GLN A 393 -23.68 11.03 9.45
CA GLN A 393 -23.90 11.48 8.07
C GLN A 393 -23.46 10.43 7.03
N SER A 394 -24.28 10.24 5.99
CA SER A 394 -24.04 9.28 4.89
C SER A 394 -24.57 9.87 3.57
N PRO A 395 -23.72 10.07 2.53
CA PRO A 395 -22.27 9.88 2.55
C PRO A 395 -21.57 10.89 3.50
N PRO A 396 -20.32 10.61 3.94
CA PRO A 396 -19.52 11.54 4.73
C PRO A 396 -19.33 12.91 4.04
N PRO A 397 -19.20 14.03 4.79
CA PRO A 397 -19.00 15.36 4.24
C PRO A 397 -17.88 15.44 3.19
N GLY A 398 -18.18 15.97 2.01
CA GLY A 398 -17.23 16.14 0.91
C GLY A 398 -16.95 14.89 0.07
N VAL A 399 -17.54 13.73 0.40
CA VAL A 399 -17.53 12.55 -0.48
C VAL A 399 -18.49 12.79 -1.66
N PRO A 400 -18.03 12.66 -2.92
CA PRO A 400 -18.90 12.88 -4.08
C PRO A 400 -19.94 11.75 -4.20
N PRO A 401 -21.12 12.02 -4.80
CA PRO A 401 -22.16 11.01 -4.99
C PRO A 401 -21.80 9.93 -6.03
N ARG A 402 -20.70 10.11 -6.78
CA ARG A 402 -20.20 9.20 -7.81
C ARG A 402 -18.68 9.24 -7.88
N GLY A 403 -18.06 8.08 -8.07
CA GLY A 403 -16.63 7.92 -8.35
C GLY A 403 -15.71 8.00 -7.13
N SER A 404 -14.56 7.35 -7.25
CA SER A 404 -13.54 7.12 -6.21
C SER A 404 -12.57 8.31 -6.02
N GLY A 405 -13.11 9.52 -5.84
CA GLY A 405 -12.33 10.76 -5.94
C GLY A 405 -11.48 11.14 -4.73
N VAL A 406 -11.97 10.89 -3.52
CA VAL A 406 -11.43 11.43 -2.26
C VAL A 406 -11.16 10.34 -1.24
N SER A 407 -10.03 10.43 -0.53
CA SER A 407 -9.63 9.44 0.49
C SER A 407 -9.76 9.96 1.91
N SER A 408 -10.34 11.15 2.10
CA SER A 408 -10.62 11.72 3.42
C SER A 408 -11.88 12.57 3.40
N SER A 409 -12.53 12.67 4.56
CA SER A 409 -13.67 13.53 4.86
C SER A 409 -13.35 14.32 6.12
N ARG A 410 -13.65 15.63 6.15
CA ARG A 410 -13.34 16.52 7.29
C ARG A 410 -14.61 17.10 7.88
N LEU A 411 -14.80 16.89 9.17
CA LEU A 411 -15.89 17.40 9.98
C LEU A 411 -15.39 18.56 10.84
N ARG A 412 -16.16 19.66 10.83
CA ARG A 412 -15.93 20.86 11.64
C ARG A 412 -17.02 20.97 12.67
N LEU A 413 -16.65 21.05 13.95
CA LEU A 413 -17.60 21.05 15.05
C LEU A 413 -17.74 22.44 15.66
N ALA A 414 -18.99 22.87 15.85
CA ALA A 414 -19.32 24.12 16.52
C ALA A 414 -19.11 24.07 18.05
N ALA A 415 -18.93 22.89 18.63
CA ALA A 415 -18.61 22.69 20.04
C ALA A 415 -17.56 21.59 20.21
N ALA A 416 -16.61 21.83 21.13
CA ALA A 416 -15.55 20.89 21.51
C ALA A 416 -15.55 20.54 23.01
N GLN A 417 -16.42 21.19 23.80
CA GLN A 417 -16.59 20.93 25.22
C GLN A 417 -18.07 20.73 25.58
N PRO A 418 -18.41 19.73 26.44
CA PRO A 418 -17.52 18.66 26.89
C PRO A 418 -17.00 17.82 25.71
N GLN A 419 -15.83 17.22 25.88
CA GLN A 419 -15.16 16.47 24.81
C GLN A 419 -16.06 15.31 24.37
N ARG A 420 -16.43 15.27 23.07
CA ARG A 420 -17.40 14.29 22.58
C ARG A 420 -16.79 13.24 21.66
N ALA A 421 -17.40 12.06 21.67
CA ALA A 421 -17.13 11.00 20.70
C ALA A 421 -17.59 11.40 19.29
N VAL A 422 -16.83 10.95 18.30
CA VAL A 422 -17.13 11.02 16.86
C VAL A 422 -16.76 9.68 16.24
N THR A 423 -17.67 9.06 15.48
CA THR A 423 -17.46 7.76 14.81
C THR A 423 -17.35 7.92 13.30
N GLY A 424 -16.34 7.28 12.71
CA GLY A 424 -16.29 6.92 11.29
C GLY A 424 -16.57 5.43 11.08
N GLU A 425 -17.39 5.11 10.09
CA GLU A 425 -17.75 3.75 9.67
C GLU A 425 -17.45 3.61 8.17
N PHE A 426 -16.75 2.55 7.77
CA PHE A 426 -16.52 2.20 6.37
C PHE A 426 -16.56 0.69 6.19
N ASN A 427 -17.56 0.20 5.45
CA ASN A 427 -17.90 -1.20 5.27
C ASN A 427 -17.98 -1.96 6.60
N ALA A 428 -16.96 -2.75 6.96
CA ALA A 428 -16.92 -3.51 8.22
C ALA A 428 -16.06 -2.85 9.31
N GLU A 429 -15.33 -1.77 9.02
CA GLU A 429 -14.45 -1.09 9.97
C GLU A 429 -15.17 0.10 10.63
N ARG A 430 -15.12 0.17 11.97
CA ARG A 430 -15.65 1.26 12.79
C ARG A 430 -14.54 1.80 13.67
N ILE A 431 -14.36 3.12 13.70
CA ILE A 431 -13.43 3.82 14.57
C ILE A 431 -14.17 4.94 15.28
N THR A 432 -14.11 4.97 16.61
CA THR A 432 -14.54 6.12 17.41
C THR A 432 -13.33 6.79 18.04
N GLY A 433 -13.27 8.12 17.97
CA GLY A 433 -12.30 8.95 18.68
C GLY A 433 -12.98 10.15 19.35
N LEU A 434 -12.32 10.75 20.32
CA LEU A 434 -12.79 11.99 20.94
C LEU A 434 -12.33 13.21 20.12
N ALA A 435 -13.20 14.18 19.92
CA ALA A 435 -12.86 15.43 19.24
C ALA A 435 -12.06 16.38 20.16
N TRP A 436 -10.88 16.83 19.73
CA TRP A 436 -9.99 17.69 20.52
C TRP A 436 -10.06 19.19 20.13
N PRO A 437 -9.75 20.15 21.04
CA PRO A 437 -9.92 21.58 20.78
C PRO A 437 -8.99 22.16 19.70
N ALA A 438 -9.55 22.63 18.60
CA ALA A 438 -8.81 23.23 17.49
C ALA A 438 -8.11 24.54 17.88
N ALA A 439 -8.66 25.29 18.85
CA ALA A 439 -8.04 26.51 19.39
C ALA A 439 -6.63 26.27 19.98
N GLN A 440 -6.33 25.05 20.42
CA GLN A 440 -5.02 24.64 20.95
C GLN A 440 -4.13 24.00 19.86
N GLN A 441 -4.53 24.09 18.58
CA GLN A 441 -3.89 23.39 17.44
C GLN A 441 -3.98 21.85 17.52
N HIS A 442 -5.03 21.30 18.12
CA HIS A 442 -5.29 19.86 18.09
C HIS A 442 -6.15 19.48 16.87
N VAL A 443 -5.83 18.34 16.24
CA VAL A 443 -6.68 17.71 15.21
C VAL A 443 -6.87 16.23 15.52
N THR A 444 -8.10 15.74 15.31
CA THR A 444 -8.43 14.32 15.47
C THR A 444 -8.43 13.64 14.11
N VAL A 445 -7.83 12.47 14.00
CA VAL A 445 -7.83 11.62 12.80
C VAL A 445 -8.38 10.25 13.16
N LEU A 446 -9.40 9.79 12.43
CA LEU A 446 -9.89 8.42 12.47
C LEU A 446 -9.35 7.72 11.21
N GLU A 447 -8.30 6.90 11.35
CA GLU A 447 -7.60 6.30 10.21
C GLU A 447 -7.92 4.82 10.04
N LEU A 448 -8.57 4.50 8.90
CA LEU A 448 -8.91 3.14 8.50
C LEU A 448 -7.68 2.29 8.19
N THR A 449 -7.78 1.00 8.52
CA THR A 449 -6.70 0.03 8.39
C THR A 449 -6.91 -0.94 7.23
N TYR A 450 -8.13 -1.42 6.98
CA TYR A 450 -8.39 -2.68 6.24
C TYR A 450 -8.72 -2.57 4.74
#